data_AF-A0A6N7MDR0-F1
#
_entry.id   AF-A0A6N7MDR0-F1
#
_cell.length_a   1.000
_cell.length_b   1.000
_cell.length_c   1.000
_cell.angle_alpha   90.00
_cell.angle_beta   90.00
_cell.angle_gamma   90.00
#
_symmetry.space_group_name_H-M   'P 1'
#
loop_
_entity.id
_entity.type
_entity.pdbx_description
1 polymer ?
#
loop_
_entity_poly.entity_id
_entity_poly.type
_entity_poly.pdbx_seq_one_letter_code
_entity_poly.pdbx_strand_id
1 'polypeptide(L)'
;PQEGTIGDVIMGHVKHGPTQKKEDLAVRLFGSADNRNDNQQPSRLIVRDAKLLTPEEEFLNTDMPFTETKTEVVIDRITSAAMPRQIERVPAGAEFQLEMVLNIFDTDNEKELINATKRALKLLEDDYIGGNGSRGYGQIVVEDFQMEERSKEFYLDTD
;
A
#
# COMPACT_ATOMS: atom_id res chain seq x y z
N PRO A 1 2.47 10.12 -16.09
CA PRO A 1 1.07 9.85 -15.72
C PRO A 1 0.77 8.35 -15.78
N GLN A 2 0.48 7.73 -14.64
CA GLN A 2 -0.13 6.40 -14.64
C GLN A 2 -1.61 6.58 -14.99
N GLU A 3 -2.12 5.80 -15.95
CA GLU A 3 -3.55 5.83 -16.25
C GLU A 3 -4.30 5.31 -15.03
N GLY A 4 -5.04 6.20 -14.35
CA GLY A 4 -6.03 5.78 -13.38
C GLY A 4 -7.14 5.06 -14.15
N THR A 5 -7.07 3.73 -14.20
CA THR A 5 -8.04 2.92 -14.91
C THR A 5 -9.34 2.86 -14.12
N ILE A 6 -10.25 3.77 -14.44
CA ILE A 6 -11.58 3.90 -13.83
C ILE A 6 -12.56 3.02 -14.61
N GLY A 7 -13.33 2.21 -13.89
CA GLY A 7 -14.47 1.46 -14.40
C GLY A 7 -15.77 1.90 -13.75
N ASP A 8 -16.89 1.40 -14.28
CA ASP A 8 -18.20 1.67 -13.71
C ASP A 8 -18.58 0.62 -12.66
N VAL A 9 -19.11 1.10 -11.53
CA VAL A 9 -19.62 0.28 -10.44
C VAL A 9 -21.07 0.64 -10.16
N ILE A 10 -21.87 -0.35 -9.75
CA ILE A 10 -23.27 -0.16 -9.37
C ILE A 10 -23.35 -0.37 -7.86
N MET A 11 -22.93 0.63 -7.08
CA MET A 11 -23.01 0.64 -5.62
C MET A 11 -23.75 1.88 -5.12
N GLY A 12 -25.08 1.85 -5.17
CA GLY A 12 -25.92 2.97 -4.77
C GLY A 12 -25.63 4.22 -5.59
N HIS A 13 -25.15 5.29 -4.93
CA HIS A 13 -24.75 6.54 -5.59
C HIS A 13 -23.31 6.53 -6.13
N VAL A 14 -22.52 5.51 -5.80
CA VAL A 14 -21.15 5.35 -6.31
C VAL A 14 -21.24 4.72 -7.70
N LYS A 15 -20.89 5.50 -8.72
CA LYS A 15 -20.96 5.11 -10.14
C LYS A 15 -19.62 4.70 -10.74
N HIS A 16 -18.52 5.13 -10.14
CA HIS A 16 -17.17 4.92 -10.65
C HIS A 16 -16.30 4.25 -9.60
N GLY A 17 -15.48 3.30 -10.03
CA GLY A 17 -14.59 2.53 -9.19
C GLY A 17 -13.40 2.02 -9.98
N PRO A 18 -12.65 1.03 -9.46
CA PRO A 18 -11.56 0.43 -10.21
C PRO A 18 -12.11 -0.31 -11.44
N THR A 19 -11.36 -0.25 -12.54
CA THR A 19 -11.63 -1.09 -13.70
C THR A 19 -11.74 -2.58 -13.32
N GLN A 20 -12.55 -3.32 -14.05
CA GLN A 20 -12.71 -4.77 -13.92
C GLN A 20 -12.29 -5.51 -15.21
N LYS A 21 -11.72 -4.79 -16.18
CA LYS A 21 -11.28 -5.34 -17.47
C LYS A 21 -9.99 -6.14 -17.27
N LYS A 22 -9.95 -7.37 -17.75
CA LYS A 22 -8.82 -8.30 -17.53
C LYS A 22 -7.55 -7.90 -18.26
N GLU A 23 -7.69 -7.09 -19.30
CA GLU A 23 -6.59 -6.58 -20.11
C GLU A 23 -5.81 -5.48 -19.37
N ASP A 24 -6.49 -4.77 -18.47
CA ASP A 24 -5.91 -3.65 -17.73
C ASP A 24 -4.84 -4.14 -16.75
N LEU A 25 -3.69 -3.47 -16.77
CA LEU A 25 -2.52 -3.84 -15.96
C LEU A 25 -2.82 -3.85 -14.46
N ALA A 26 -3.66 -2.92 -13.98
CA ALA A 26 -4.07 -2.86 -12.58
C ALA A 26 -4.84 -4.12 -12.15
N VAL A 27 -5.75 -4.63 -13.00
CA VAL A 27 -6.53 -5.85 -12.72
C VAL A 27 -5.64 -7.08 -12.81
N ARG A 28 -4.70 -7.13 -13.76
CA ARG A 28 -3.73 -8.23 -13.82
C ARG A 28 -2.86 -8.26 -12.57
N LEU A 29 -2.35 -7.12 -12.11
CA LEU A 29 -1.44 -7.07 -10.96
C LEU A 29 -2.16 -7.32 -9.62
N PHE A 30 -3.23 -6.57 -9.34
CA PHE A 30 -3.92 -6.55 -8.04
C PHE A 30 -5.16 -7.45 -7.96
N GLY A 31 -5.60 -8.00 -9.10
CA GLY A 31 -6.81 -8.81 -9.20
C GLY A 31 -8.09 -7.99 -9.30
N SER A 32 -9.19 -8.68 -9.56
CA SER A 32 -10.55 -8.14 -9.59
C SER A 32 -11.52 -9.11 -8.94
N ALA A 33 -12.51 -8.58 -8.21
CA ALA A 33 -13.57 -9.35 -7.55
C ALA A 33 -14.93 -9.03 -8.20
N ASP A 34 -15.05 -9.30 -9.51
CA ASP A 34 -16.30 -9.08 -10.22
C ASP A 34 -17.32 -10.17 -9.90
N ASN A 35 -18.18 -9.89 -8.92
CA ASN A 35 -19.21 -10.80 -8.42
C ASN A 35 -20.37 -11.03 -9.41
N ARG A 36 -20.38 -10.37 -10.58
CA ARG A 36 -21.53 -10.38 -11.49
C ARG A 36 -21.50 -11.52 -12.51
N ASN A 37 -20.32 -11.93 -12.98
CA ASN A 37 -20.18 -12.76 -14.18
C ASN A 37 -19.15 -13.91 -14.05
N ASP A 38 -18.78 -14.32 -12.83
CA ASP A 38 -17.72 -15.32 -12.58
C ASP A 38 -16.38 -14.97 -13.27
N ASN A 39 -16.20 -13.67 -13.53
CA ASN A 39 -15.09 -13.14 -14.32
C ASN A 39 -13.95 -12.66 -13.41
N GLN A 40 -13.78 -13.32 -12.27
CA GLN A 40 -12.78 -12.97 -11.27
C GLN A 40 -11.37 -13.12 -11.85
N GLN A 41 -10.50 -12.16 -11.57
CA GLN A 41 -9.08 -12.26 -11.87
C GLN A 41 -8.31 -12.39 -10.54
N PRO A 42 -7.60 -13.50 -10.28
CA PRO A 42 -6.80 -13.61 -9.08
C PRO A 42 -5.63 -12.62 -9.12
N SER A 43 -5.31 -12.03 -7.96
CA SER A 43 -4.13 -11.15 -7.84
C SER A 43 -2.84 -11.90 -8.17
N ARG A 44 -1.90 -11.22 -8.82
CA ARG A 44 -0.52 -11.72 -8.97
C ARG A 44 0.36 -11.25 -7.83
N LEU A 45 0.07 -10.08 -7.25
CA LEU A 45 0.82 -9.54 -6.13
C LEU A 45 0.18 -9.92 -4.80
N ILE A 46 0.99 -10.49 -3.92
CA ILE A 46 0.70 -10.68 -2.50
C ILE A 46 1.57 -9.69 -1.74
N VAL A 47 0.97 -8.91 -0.84
CA VAL A 47 1.68 -8.00 0.08
C VAL A 47 1.44 -8.52 1.49
N ARG A 48 2.51 -8.85 2.21
CA ARG A 48 2.43 -9.36 3.59
C ARG A 48 2.33 -8.21 4.58
N ASP A 49 1.84 -8.54 5.77
CA ASP A 49 1.89 -7.62 6.91
C ASP A 49 3.34 -7.29 7.24
N ALA A 50 3.63 -6.00 7.39
CA ALA A 50 4.98 -5.51 7.65
C ALA A 50 5.27 -5.50 9.15
N LYS A 51 6.28 -6.27 9.58
CA LYS A 51 6.68 -6.36 10.99
C LYS A 51 7.60 -5.20 11.36
N LEU A 52 7.43 -4.65 12.56
CA LEU A 52 8.34 -3.64 13.09
C LEU A 52 9.75 -4.24 13.25
N LEU A 53 10.74 -3.55 12.69
CA LEU A 53 12.16 -3.90 12.80
C LEU A 53 12.86 -3.05 13.85
N THR A 54 12.43 -1.79 14.01
CA THR A 54 13.02 -0.89 14.99
C THR A 54 12.79 -1.43 16.42
N PRO A 55 13.84 -1.56 17.22
CA PRO A 55 13.73 -2.04 18.59
C PRO A 55 13.01 -1.02 19.47
N GLU A 56 12.29 -1.51 20.48
CA GLU A 56 11.47 -0.69 21.38
C GLU A 56 12.31 0.35 22.14
N GLU A 57 13.59 0.06 22.37
CA GLU A 57 14.54 0.94 23.05
C GLU A 57 14.77 2.27 22.30
N GLU A 58 14.59 2.30 20.98
CA GLU A 58 14.75 3.53 20.18
C GLU A 58 13.55 4.49 20.34
N PHE A 59 12.42 3.98 20.84
CA PHE A 59 11.21 4.77 21.08
C PHE A 59 10.94 5.01 22.56
N LEU A 60 11.92 4.85 23.46
CA LEU A 60 11.72 5.08 24.89
C LEU A 60 11.31 6.53 25.25
N ASN A 61 11.48 7.48 24.34
CA ASN A 61 11.08 8.88 24.51
C ASN A 61 9.68 9.20 23.97
N THR A 62 8.91 8.21 23.49
CA THR A 62 7.55 8.42 22.98
C THR A 62 6.51 8.27 24.09
N ASP A 63 5.32 8.85 23.90
CA ASP A 63 4.26 8.87 24.92
C ASP A 63 3.75 7.47 25.31
N MET A 64 3.88 6.51 24.39
CA MET A 64 3.52 5.11 24.57
C MET A 64 4.53 4.20 23.84
N PRO A 65 4.62 2.91 24.18
CA PRO A 65 5.47 1.98 23.43
C PRO A 65 5.11 1.95 21.95
N PHE A 66 6.09 2.23 21.09
CA PHE A 66 5.97 2.23 19.62
C PHE A 66 5.04 3.30 19.00
N THR A 67 4.43 4.19 19.80
CA THR A 67 3.52 5.22 19.31
C THR A 67 3.73 6.56 20.02
N GLU A 68 3.49 7.64 19.29
CA GLU A 68 3.49 9.01 19.82
C GLU A 68 2.12 9.66 19.64
N THR A 69 1.77 10.56 20.57
CA THR A 69 0.51 11.30 20.51
C THR A 69 0.74 12.65 19.85
N LYS A 70 0.25 12.80 18.60
CA LYS A 70 0.24 14.11 17.94
C LYS A 70 -1.06 14.84 18.21
N THR A 71 -0.95 16.03 18.78
CA THR A 71 -2.09 16.93 18.93
C THR A 71 -2.27 17.77 17.67
N GLU A 72 -3.47 17.72 17.09
CA GLU A 72 -3.89 18.62 16.02
C GLU A 72 -4.99 19.56 16.52
N VAL A 73 -5.03 20.79 16.01
CA VAL A 73 -5.99 21.81 16.47
C VAL A 73 -6.76 22.35 15.29
N VAL A 74 -8.09 22.37 15.41
CA VAL A 74 -8.94 23.18 14.53
C VAL A 74 -9.12 24.54 15.20
N ILE A 75 -8.80 25.61 14.47
CA ILE A 75 -8.91 26.99 14.95
C ILE A 75 -10.00 27.71 14.15
N ASP A 76 -10.98 28.27 14.87
CA ASP A 76 -11.96 29.18 14.29
C ASP A 76 -11.24 30.45 13.81
N ARG A 77 -11.38 30.76 12.52
CA ARG A 77 -10.68 31.88 11.88
C ARG A 77 -11.20 33.27 12.30
N ILE A 78 -12.37 33.34 12.93
CA ILE A 78 -12.99 34.59 13.38
C ILE A 78 -12.77 34.74 14.90
N THR A 79 -13.15 33.73 15.68
CA THR A 79 -13.14 33.82 17.14
C THR A 79 -11.79 33.43 17.75
N SER A 80 -10.88 32.85 16.97
CA SER A 80 -9.63 32.24 17.43
C SER A 80 -9.83 31.13 18.47
N ALA A 81 -11.05 30.58 18.59
CA ALA A 81 -11.33 29.44 19.46
C ALA A 81 -10.63 28.18 18.91
N ALA A 82 -10.02 27.40 19.81
CA ALA A 82 -9.27 26.20 19.48
C ALA A 82 -10.02 24.94 19.95
N MET A 83 -10.08 23.93 19.08
CA MET A 83 -10.57 22.60 19.40
C MET A 83 -9.45 21.57 19.14
N PRO A 84 -8.66 21.21 20.18
CA PRO A 84 -7.60 20.22 20.05
C PRO A 84 -8.15 18.79 19.97
N ARG A 85 -7.50 17.95 19.17
CA ARG A 85 -7.69 16.50 19.09
C ARG A 85 -6.35 15.80 19.19
N GLN A 86 -6.30 14.66 19.87
CA GLN A 86 -5.11 13.82 19.96
C GLN A 86 -5.25 12.63 19.01
N ILE A 87 -4.17 12.29 18.32
CA ILE A 87 -4.10 11.17 17.37
C ILE A 87 -2.81 10.41 17.66
N GLU A 88 -2.93 9.11 17.92
CA GLU A 88 -1.79 8.21 17.99
C GLU A 88 -1.23 7.97 16.59
N ARG A 89 0.10 7.97 16.46
CA ARG A 89 0.79 7.61 15.22
C ARG A 89 2.07 6.86 15.51
N VAL A 90 2.51 6.08 14.53
CA VAL A 90 3.86 5.52 14.54
C VAL A 90 4.87 6.68 14.46
N PRO A 91 5.91 6.71 15.32
CA PRO A 91 6.93 7.74 15.29
C PRO A 91 7.69 7.73 13.96
N ALA A 92 8.20 8.91 13.56
CA ALA A 92 9.05 9.00 12.39
C ALA A 92 10.37 8.24 12.63
N GLY A 93 10.85 7.53 11.60
CA GLY A 93 12.05 6.69 11.69
C GLY A 93 11.77 5.24 12.08
N ALA A 94 10.52 4.86 12.35
CA ALA A 94 10.17 3.44 12.49
C ALA A 94 10.34 2.70 11.17
N GLU A 95 11.05 1.58 11.23
CA GLU A 95 11.38 0.70 10.12
C GLU A 95 10.52 -0.56 10.18
N PHE A 96 10.02 -1.00 9.03
CA PHE A 96 9.19 -2.18 8.91
C PHE A 96 9.69 -3.10 7.79
N GLN A 97 9.62 -4.41 8.03
CA GLN A 97 9.98 -5.42 7.04
C GLN A 97 8.91 -5.50 5.95
N LEU A 98 9.20 -5.02 4.76
CA LEU A 98 8.33 -5.17 3.59
C LEU A 98 8.58 -6.52 2.91
N GLU A 99 7.55 -7.35 2.78
CA GLU A 99 7.59 -8.60 2.02
C GLU A 99 6.46 -8.64 0.99
N MET A 100 6.83 -8.90 -0.26
CA MET A 100 5.90 -9.03 -1.38
C MET A 100 6.25 -10.26 -2.23
N VAL A 101 5.22 -10.97 -2.69
CA VAL A 101 5.37 -12.11 -3.61
C VAL A 101 4.61 -11.81 -4.89
N LEU A 102 5.31 -11.88 -6.02
CA LEU A 102 4.72 -11.72 -7.35
C LEU A 102 4.65 -13.08 -8.05
N ASN A 103 3.45 -13.62 -8.23
CA ASN A 103 3.23 -14.86 -8.95
C ASN A 103 3.20 -14.61 -10.46
N ILE A 104 4.04 -15.34 -11.20
CA ILE A 104 4.15 -15.23 -12.66
C ILE A 104 3.61 -16.52 -13.29
N PHE A 105 2.68 -16.38 -14.24
CA PHE A 105 2.14 -17.49 -15.02
C PHE A 105 2.53 -17.36 -16.49
N ASP A 106 2.45 -18.46 -17.24
CA ASP A 106 2.83 -18.52 -18.67
C ASP A 106 2.09 -17.49 -19.55
N THR A 107 0.90 -17.05 -19.12
CA THR A 107 0.09 -16.05 -19.83
C THR A 107 0.47 -14.61 -19.52
N ASP A 108 1.36 -14.39 -18.55
CA ASP A 108 1.67 -13.06 -18.03
C ASP A 108 2.89 -12.44 -18.72
N ASN A 109 2.87 -11.11 -18.86
CA ASN A 109 4.06 -10.35 -19.22
C ASN A 109 4.83 -10.01 -17.94
N GLU A 110 5.75 -10.88 -17.55
CA GLU A 110 6.55 -10.76 -16.32
C GLU A 110 7.21 -9.39 -16.17
N LYS A 111 7.89 -8.92 -17.23
CA LYS A 111 8.60 -7.64 -17.21
C LYS A 111 7.65 -6.47 -16.98
N GLU A 112 6.45 -6.52 -17.53
CA GLU A 112 5.43 -5.49 -17.33
C GLU A 112 4.95 -5.47 -15.87
N LEU A 113 4.66 -6.64 -15.28
CA LEU A 113 4.21 -6.77 -13.90
C LEU A 113 5.29 -6.31 -12.91
N ILE A 114 6.54 -6.73 -13.08
CA ILE A 114 7.67 -6.30 -12.24
C ILE A 114 7.84 -4.77 -12.28
N ASN A 115 7.77 -4.18 -13.47
CA ASN A 115 7.91 -2.74 -13.62
C ASN A 115 6.71 -1.98 -13.03
N ALA A 116 5.51 -2.55 -13.13
CA ALA A 116 4.30 -1.98 -12.53
C ALA A 116 4.42 -1.95 -11.00
N THR A 117 4.86 -3.05 -10.36
CA THR A 117 5.09 -3.12 -8.92
C THR A 117 6.13 -2.09 -8.46
N LYS A 118 7.28 -2.03 -9.13
CA LYS A 118 8.34 -1.04 -8.82
C LYS A 118 7.84 0.40 -8.97
N ARG A 119 7.02 0.66 -9.97
CA ARG A 119 6.43 1.99 -10.18
C ARG A 119 5.42 2.33 -9.09
N ALA A 120 4.59 1.37 -8.68
CA ALA A 120 3.63 1.56 -7.60
C ALA A 120 4.32 1.93 -6.28
N LEU A 121 5.46 1.28 -5.95
CA LEU A 121 6.25 1.63 -4.77
C LEU A 121 6.80 3.06 -4.85
N LYS A 122 7.37 3.46 -5.99
CA LYS A 122 7.86 4.84 -6.19
C LYS A 122 6.75 5.89 -6.07
N LEU A 123 5.58 5.58 -6.62
CA LEU A 123 4.42 6.46 -6.47
C LEU A 123 3.96 6.57 -5.01
N LEU A 124 4.07 5.49 -4.24
CA LEU A 124 3.72 5.51 -2.82
C LEU A 124 4.72 6.33 -1.99
N GLU A 125 6.01 6.33 -2.33
CA GLU A 125 7.02 7.18 -1.70
C GLU A 125 6.78 8.68 -1.96
N ASP A 126 6.29 9.02 -3.17
CA ASP A 126 5.88 10.39 -3.53
C ASP A 126 4.50 10.77 -2.95
N ASP A 127 3.76 9.80 -2.40
CA ASP A 127 2.44 9.97 -1.78
C ASP A 127 2.50 9.58 -0.29
N TYR A 128 1.39 9.12 0.29
CA TYR A 128 1.33 8.71 1.68
C TYR A 128 0.57 7.40 1.89
N ILE A 129 0.91 6.68 2.97
CA ILE A 129 0.14 5.55 3.49
C ILE A 129 -0.70 5.95 4.70
N GLY A 130 -1.91 5.38 4.80
CA GLY A 130 -2.79 5.61 5.95
C GLY A 130 -3.53 6.95 5.91
N GLY A 131 -3.80 7.51 7.09
CA GLY A 131 -4.68 8.69 7.24
C GLY A 131 -3.93 10.01 7.39
N ASN A 132 -4.60 11.12 7.03
CA ASN A 132 -4.14 12.51 7.24
C ASN A 132 -2.86 12.90 6.46
N GLY A 133 -2.57 12.26 5.32
CA GLY A 133 -1.36 12.55 4.54
C GLY A 133 -1.18 13.99 4.08
N SER A 134 -2.28 14.67 3.74
CA SER A 134 -2.26 16.12 3.44
C SER A 134 -1.80 17.01 4.61
N ARG A 135 -1.73 16.46 5.83
CA ARG A 135 -1.18 17.09 7.04
C ARG A 135 0.22 16.58 7.40
N GLY A 136 0.89 15.91 6.46
CA GLY A 136 2.26 15.39 6.60
C GLY A 136 2.37 14.07 7.36
N TYR A 137 1.35 13.20 7.27
CA TYR A 137 1.41 11.84 7.82
C TYR A 137 1.74 10.84 6.71
N GLY A 138 2.29 9.69 7.09
CA GLY A 138 2.34 8.53 6.19
C GLY A 138 3.34 8.61 5.05
N GLN A 139 4.26 9.57 5.06
CA GLN A 139 5.40 9.53 4.14
C GLN A 139 6.29 8.34 4.49
N ILE A 140 6.66 7.57 3.48
CA ILE A 140 7.55 6.41 3.62
C ILE A 140 8.73 6.53 2.66
N VAL A 141 9.77 5.74 2.93
CA VAL A 141 10.84 5.45 1.98
C VAL A 141 11.03 3.93 1.97
N VAL A 142 11.31 3.36 0.80
CA VAL A 142 11.59 1.94 0.62
C VAL A 142 13.08 1.75 0.40
N GLU A 143 13.76 1.26 1.43
CA GLU A 143 15.22 1.01 1.41
C GLU A 143 15.51 -0.48 1.32
N ASP A 144 16.74 -0.82 0.91
CA ASP A 144 17.25 -2.20 0.83
C ASP A 144 16.35 -3.21 0.09
N PHE A 145 15.64 -2.75 -0.94
CA PHE A 145 14.71 -3.58 -1.71
C PHE A 145 15.42 -4.62 -2.58
N GLN A 146 15.36 -5.88 -2.17
CA GLN A 146 15.91 -7.03 -2.89
C GLN A 146 14.81 -7.81 -3.62
N MET A 147 15.15 -8.38 -4.77
CA MET A 147 14.26 -9.21 -5.58
C MET A 147 14.93 -10.54 -5.86
N GLU A 148 14.26 -11.62 -5.48
CA GLU A 148 14.71 -12.99 -5.71
C GLU A 148 13.71 -13.72 -6.59
N GLU A 149 14.21 -14.42 -7.61
CA GLU A 149 13.39 -15.27 -8.45
C GLU A 149 13.33 -16.68 -7.84
N ARG A 150 12.12 -17.23 -7.73
CA ARG A 150 11.89 -18.61 -7.31
C ARG A 150 11.24 -19.35 -8.48
N SER A 151 12.06 -20.04 -9.26
CA SER A 151 11.57 -20.81 -10.42
C SER A 151 10.79 -22.05 -9.98
N LYS A 152 10.11 -22.70 -10.92
CA LYS A 152 9.43 -23.97 -10.64
C LYS A 152 10.40 -25.02 -10.11
N GLU A 153 11.61 -25.09 -10.67
CA GLU A 153 12.65 -26.04 -10.29
C GLU A 153 13.07 -25.85 -8.83
N PHE A 154 13.19 -24.59 -8.37
CA PHE A 154 13.52 -24.28 -6.97
C PHE A 154 12.55 -24.96 -5.97
N TYR A 155 11.27 -25.09 -6.33
CA TYR A 155 10.26 -25.73 -5.47
C TYR A 155 10.13 -27.25 -5.67
N LEU A 156 10.69 -27.78 -6.76
CA LEU A 156 10.70 -29.21 -7.05
C LEU A 156 11.96 -29.90 -6.56
N ASP A 157 13.01 -29.13 -6.27
CA ASP A 157 14.25 -29.66 -5.73
C ASP A 157 13.98 -30.20 -4.31
N THR A 158 13.88 -31.52 -4.23
CA THR A 158 13.82 -32.26 -2.97
C THR A 158 15.23 -32.67 -2.60
N ASP A 159 15.98 -31.74 -2.01
CA ASP A 159 17.09 -32.09 -1.11
C ASP A 159 16.54 -32.39 0.30
#